data_AF-A0A8G1R2S5-F1
#
_entry.id   AF-A0A8G1R2S5-F1
#
_cell.length_a   1.000
_cell.length_b   1.000
_cell.length_c   1.000
_cell.angle_alpha   90.00
_cell.angle_beta   90.00
_cell.angle_gamma   90.00
#
_symmetry.space_group_name_H-M   'P 1'
#
loop_
_entity.id
_entity.type
_entity.pdbx_description
1 polymer ?
#
loop_
_entity_poly.entity_id
_entity_poly.type
_entity_poly.pdbx_seq_one_letter_code
_entity_poly.pdbx_strand_id
1 'polypeptide(L)'
;MASLTLVVEPRGKPIKKLPKQVQVSSNASTAEIYNKLAEASGFSIHRLRITKGSDRTVVPNSKDSTIDGVGLKEKSVLHVKDLGPQLGWRTVYIIEYLGPLFIPALFLFPLRPYVYFNFDKPLPDPSQFQLLVCALLTIHFIKREYETVFVHRFSNATMPARNIVKNSGHYWVLAGLNIAYWVFRPDSPAATIQDSFLLYSGLALFIFGELANLNAHLVLRDLRRPGTTERGIPSGFGFNVVTCPNYFFEVVSWVGIYLLSGMSWSVLFFIVVGTVQMALWAKKKERRYRKEFGDKYKRKRYVILPGLY
;
A
#
# COMPACT_ATOMS: atom_id res chain seq x y z
N MET A 1 20.10 32.02 -20.82
CA MET A 1 20.02 30.96 -19.79
C MET A 1 21.33 30.19 -19.80
N ALA A 2 22.00 30.00 -18.67
CA ALA A 2 23.26 29.27 -18.64
C ALA A 2 23.01 27.76 -18.88
N SER A 3 23.71 27.17 -19.84
CA SER A 3 23.76 25.73 -20.04
C SER A 3 24.82 25.16 -19.10
N LEU A 4 24.46 24.13 -18.33
CA LEU A 4 25.34 23.45 -17.40
C LEU A 4 25.72 22.08 -17.96
N THR A 5 27.01 21.74 -17.93
CA THR A 5 27.51 20.40 -18.25
C THR A 5 27.73 19.61 -16.97
N LEU A 6 26.90 18.59 -16.75
CA LEU A 6 26.99 17.71 -15.59
C LEU A 6 27.76 16.44 -15.96
N VAL A 7 28.65 15.98 -15.06
CA VAL A 7 29.42 14.74 -15.23
C VAL A 7 28.56 13.57 -14.78
N VAL A 8 28.53 12.48 -15.54
CA VAL A 8 27.67 11.32 -15.28
C VAL A 8 28.54 10.09 -15.07
N GLU A 9 28.38 9.46 -13.92
CA GLU A 9 29.11 8.27 -13.53
C GLU A 9 28.14 7.12 -13.20
N PRO A 10 28.37 5.91 -13.72
CA PRO A 10 27.56 4.75 -13.34
C PRO A 10 27.85 4.34 -11.90
N ARG A 11 26.82 3.89 -11.19
CA ARG A 11 26.94 3.34 -9.83
C ARG A 11 26.26 1.98 -9.73
N GLY A 12 27.05 0.96 -9.39
CA GLY A 12 26.58 -0.43 -9.29
C GLY A 12 26.73 -1.17 -10.62
N LYS A 13 25.68 -1.86 -11.08
CA LYS A 13 25.73 -2.59 -12.35
C LYS A 13 25.96 -1.61 -13.51
N PRO A 14 26.90 -1.91 -14.45
CA PRO A 14 27.18 -1.03 -15.57
C PRO A 14 25.94 -0.80 -16.45
N ILE A 15 25.71 0.46 -16.83
CA ILE A 15 24.70 0.84 -17.83
C ILE A 15 25.45 1.08 -19.14
N LYS A 16 25.38 0.14 -20.08
CA LYS A 16 26.24 0.10 -21.28
C LYS A 16 26.22 1.39 -22.12
N LYS A 17 25.05 2.04 -22.26
CA LYS A 17 24.86 3.24 -23.10
C LYS A 17 24.75 4.54 -22.28
N LEU A 18 25.23 4.55 -21.02
CA LEU A 18 25.15 5.75 -20.20
C LEU A 18 26.13 6.81 -20.74
N PRO A 19 25.68 8.03 -21.05
CA PRO A 19 26.59 9.10 -21.50
C PRO A 19 27.50 9.52 -20.34
N LYS A 20 28.71 9.98 -20.66
CA LYS A 20 29.68 10.48 -19.66
C LYS A 20 29.32 11.87 -19.12
N GLN A 21 28.50 12.62 -19.86
CA GLN A 21 28.09 13.98 -19.52
C GLN A 21 26.67 14.23 -20.01
N VAL A 22 25.96 15.15 -19.35
CA VAL A 22 24.64 15.62 -19.79
C VAL A 22 24.57 17.13 -19.67
N GLN A 23 24.13 17.79 -20.74
CA GLN A 23 23.92 19.24 -20.77
C GLN A 23 22.47 19.59 -20.47
N VAL A 24 22.25 20.51 -19.54
CA VAL A 24 20.92 20.94 -19.09
C VAL A 24 20.93 22.42 -18.73
N SER A 25 19.81 23.12 -18.88
CA SER A 25 19.72 24.52 -18.44
C SER A 25 19.68 24.60 -16.91
N SER A 26 20.29 25.62 -16.31
CA SER A 26 20.29 25.83 -14.85
C SER A 26 18.88 25.98 -14.25
N ASN A 27 17.95 26.58 -15.02
CA ASN A 27 16.54 26.75 -14.65
C ASN A 27 15.65 25.57 -15.04
N ALA A 28 16.17 24.57 -15.76
CA ALA A 28 15.36 23.43 -16.15
C ALA A 28 14.98 22.57 -14.95
N SER A 29 13.87 21.84 -15.10
CA SER A 29 13.41 20.90 -14.09
C SER A 29 14.38 19.72 -13.96
N THR A 30 14.52 19.17 -12.76
CA THR A 30 15.33 17.98 -12.53
C THR A 30 14.81 16.76 -13.29
N ALA A 31 13.53 16.72 -13.67
CA ALA A 31 12.96 15.71 -14.57
C ALA A 31 13.63 15.69 -15.95
N GLU A 32 14.19 16.80 -16.43
CA GLU A 32 14.89 16.85 -17.72
C GLU A 32 16.16 15.98 -17.70
N ILE A 33 16.89 15.96 -16.59
CA ILE A 33 18.06 15.09 -16.40
C ILE A 33 17.64 13.62 -16.57
N TYR A 34 16.52 13.24 -15.94
CA TYR A 34 15.98 11.88 -16.03
C TYR A 34 15.62 11.51 -17.46
N ASN A 35 14.92 12.38 -18.18
CA ASN A 35 14.51 12.14 -19.57
C ASN A 35 15.71 11.97 -20.50
N LYS A 36 16.70 12.88 -20.43
CA LYS A 36 17.91 12.81 -21.26
C LYS A 36 18.73 11.54 -21.00
N LEU A 37 18.91 11.17 -19.74
CA LEU A 37 19.65 9.95 -19.39
C LEU A 37 18.86 8.68 -19.75
N ALA A 38 17.54 8.70 -19.63
CA ALA A 38 16.67 7.60 -20.06
C ALA A 38 16.76 7.38 -21.57
N GLU A 39 16.64 8.44 -22.36
CA GLU A 39 16.75 8.42 -23.81
C GLU A 39 18.12 7.90 -24.26
N ALA A 40 19.21 8.44 -23.71
CA ALA A 40 20.56 8.03 -24.07
C ALA A 40 20.88 6.58 -23.69
N SER A 41 20.43 6.14 -22.50
CA SER A 41 20.72 4.80 -22.00
C SER A 41 19.78 3.71 -22.53
N GLY A 42 18.60 4.07 -23.01
CA GLY A 42 17.51 3.14 -23.37
C GLY A 42 16.75 2.56 -22.16
N PHE A 43 16.92 3.15 -20.96
CA PHE A 43 16.24 2.72 -19.74
C PHE A 43 15.06 3.65 -19.45
N SER A 44 13.98 3.12 -18.87
CA SER A 44 12.88 3.95 -18.35
C SER A 44 13.38 4.88 -17.23
N ILE A 45 12.85 6.11 -17.19
CA ILE A 45 13.08 7.09 -16.11
C ILE A 45 12.84 6.50 -14.71
N HIS A 46 11.93 5.53 -14.57
CA HIS A 46 11.61 4.91 -13.29
C HIS A 46 12.67 3.92 -12.81
N ARG A 47 13.49 3.37 -13.72
CA ARG A 47 14.60 2.48 -13.37
C ARG A 47 15.83 3.23 -12.90
N LEU A 48 15.97 4.50 -13.27
CA LEU A 48 17.14 5.29 -12.95
C LEU A 48 17.00 5.92 -11.57
N ARG A 49 18.02 5.77 -10.73
CA ARG A 49 18.19 6.55 -9.50
C ARG A 49 19.43 7.43 -9.65
N ILE A 50 19.21 8.74 -9.54
CA ILE A 50 20.26 9.74 -9.66
C ILE A 50 20.57 10.29 -8.26
N THR A 51 21.84 10.27 -7.90
CA THR A 51 22.34 10.87 -6.65
C THR A 51 23.49 11.81 -6.94
N LYS A 52 23.59 12.91 -6.20
CA LYS A 52 24.72 13.84 -6.32
C LYS A 52 26.02 13.16 -5.85
N GLY A 53 27.12 13.44 -6.53
CA GLY A 53 28.45 12.95 -6.12
C GLY A 53 28.95 13.59 -4.83
N SER A 54 28.59 14.85 -4.58
CA SER A 54 29.05 15.63 -3.43
C SER A 54 28.56 15.08 -2.09
N ASP A 55 27.27 14.81 -1.96
CA ASP A 55 26.62 14.49 -0.67
C ASP A 55 25.79 13.20 -0.70
N ARG A 56 25.75 12.52 -1.86
CA ARG A 56 24.95 11.29 -2.11
C ARG A 56 23.44 11.48 -1.92
N THR A 57 22.96 12.72 -1.84
CA THR A 57 21.52 13.01 -1.80
C THR A 57 20.87 12.67 -3.13
N VAL A 58 19.59 12.28 -3.08
CA VAL A 58 18.83 11.90 -4.28
C VAL A 58 18.41 13.17 -5.01
N VAL A 59 18.66 13.21 -6.32
CA VAL A 59 18.08 14.24 -7.19
C VAL A 59 16.62 13.83 -7.45
N PRO A 60 15.62 14.64 -7.08
CA PRO A 60 14.22 14.27 -7.27
C PRO A 60 13.90 14.23 -8.77
N ASN A 61 13.13 13.24 -9.23
CA ASN A 61 12.50 13.31 -10.55
C ASN A 61 11.21 14.14 -10.43
N SER A 62 11.33 15.46 -10.59
CA SER A 62 10.25 16.43 -10.34
C SER A 62 10.24 17.52 -11.40
N LYS A 63 9.03 17.99 -11.74
CA LYS A 63 8.86 19.18 -12.58
C LYS A 63 9.03 20.48 -11.79
N ASP A 64 8.82 20.42 -10.47
CA ASP A 64 8.79 21.60 -9.59
C ASP A 64 10.16 21.94 -9.00
N SER A 65 11.13 21.02 -9.09
CA SER A 65 12.49 21.24 -8.61
C SER A 65 13.39 21.61 -9.77
N THR A 66 14.10 22.72 -9.66
CA THR A 66 15.09 23.17 -10.66
C THR A 66 16.48 22.64 -10.35
N ILE A 67 17.34 22.58 -11.37
CA ILE A 67 18.73 22.13 -11.26
C ILE A 67 19.53 23.01 -10.29
N ASP A 68 19.41 24.34 -10.43
CA ASP A 68 19.99 25.29 -9.47
C ASP A 68 19.40 25.13 -8.06
N GLY A 69 18.09 24.91 -7.96
CA GLY A 69 17.39 24.74 -6.67
C GLY A 69 17.83 23.50 -5.89
N VAL A 70 18.33 22.47 -6.59
CA VAL A 70 18.96 21.30 -5.94
C VAL A 70 20.49 21.45 -5.79
N GLY A 71 21.06 22.61 -6.14
CA GLY A 71 22.48 22.91 -5.94
C GLY A 71 23.43 22.20 -6.91
N LEU A 72 22.94 21.79 -8.09
CA LEU A 72 23.81 21.26 -9.16
C LEU A 72 24.40 22.43 -9.94
N LYS A 73 25.72 22.45 -10.06
CA LYS A 73 26.52 23.46 -10.78
C LYS A 73 27.30 22.83 -11.92
N GLU A 74 27.97 23.64 -12.72
CA GLU A 74 28.89 23.20 -13.77
C GLU A 74 29.86 22.12 -13.26
N LYS A 75 30.04 21.06 -14.03
CA LYS A 75 30.86 19.87 -13.69
C LYS A 75 30.45 19.10 -12.43
N SER A 76 29.25 19.34 -11.88
CA SER A 76 28.76 18.52 -10.78
C SER A 76 28.63 17.06 -11.22
N VAL A 77 29.06 16.15 -10.36
CA VAL A 77 29.02 14.71 -10.62
C VAL A 77 27.65 14.14 -10.24
N LEU A 78 27.07 13.37 -11.14
CA LEU A 78 25.84 12.61 -10.97
C LEU A 78 26.16 11.12 -10.99
N HIS A 79 25.85 10.42 -9.92
CA HIS A 79 25.88 8.97 -9.90
C HIS A 79 24.53 8.40 -10.35
N VAL A 80 24.54 7.57 -11.39
CA VAL A 80 23.35 6.96 -11.97
C VAL A 80 23.35 5.45 -11.69
N LYS A 81 22.31 4.99 -11.00
CA LYS A 81 22.12 3.59 -10.65
C LYS A 81 20.86 3.02 -11.29
N ASP A 82 20.97 1.85 -11.91
CA ASP A 82 19.81 1.06 -12.32
C ASP A 82 19.22 0.32 -11.12
N LEU A 83 17.92 0.52 -10.88
CA LEU A 83 17.14 -0.13 -9.83
C LEU A 83 16.62 -1.51 -10.26
N GLY A 84 16.79 -1.90 -11.53
CA GLY A 84 16.16 -3.08 -12.12
C GLY A 84 14.69 -2.83 -12.49
N PRO A 85 13.98 -3.87 -12.97
CA PRO A 85 12.56 -3.77 -13.35
C PRO A 85 11.70 -3.14 -12.24
N GLN A 86 10.84 -2.22 -12.63
CA GLN A 86 9.96 -1.46 -11.74
C GLN A 86 8.50 -1.69 -12.12
N LEU A 87 7.62 -1.73 -11.13
CA LEU A 87 6.17 -1.76 -11.30
C LEU A 87 5.52 -0.55 -10.65
N GLY A 88 4.50 0.01 -11.30
CA GLY A 88 3.72 1.11 -10.74
C GLY A 88 2.97 0.69 -9.48
N TRP A 89 2.91 1.57 -8.47
CA TRP A 89 2.22 1.24 -7.21
C TRP A 89 0.76 0.84 -7.40
N ARG A 90 0.04 1.48 -8.33
CA ARG A 90 -1.34 1.10 -8.67
C ARG A 90 -1.42 -0.36 -9.10
N THR A 91 -0.58 -0.78 -10.05
CA THR A 91 -0.51 -2.17 -10.53
C THR A 91 -0.16 -3.15 -9.41
N VAL A 92 0.76 -2.75 -8.54
CA VAL A 92 1.17 -3.56 -7.38
C VAL A 92 -0.01 -3.83 -6.46
N TYR A 93 -0.75 -2.78 -6.05
CA TYR A 93 -1.91 -2.93 -5.18
C TYR A 93 -3.03 -3.75 -5.83
N ILE A 94 -3.28 -3.56 -7.13
CA ILE A 94 -4.25 -4.40 -7.86
C ILE A 94 -3.87 -5.88 -7.72
N ILE A 95 -2.64 -6.24 -8.08
CA ILE A 95 -2.19 -7.64 -8.00
C ILE A 95 -2.22 -8.16 -6.54
N GLU A 96 -1.89 -7.33 -5.55
CA GLU A 96 -1.98 -7.66 -4.13
C GLU A 96 -3.42 -8.05 -3.70
N TYR A 97 -4.43 -7.34 -4.18
CA TYR A 97 -5.82 -7.52 -3.74
C TYR A 97 -6.63 -8.52 -4.59
N LEU A 98 -6.20 -8.84 -5.82
CA LEU A 98 -6.86 -9.85 -6.66
C LEU A 98 -6.98 -11.23 -6.00
N GLY A 99 -5.94 -11.68 -5.29
CA GLY A 99 -5.94 -12.97 -4.61
C GLY A 99 -7.08 -13.12 -3.61
N PRO A 100 -7.10 -12.33 -2.53
CA PRO A 100 -8.17 -12.40 -1.54
C PRO A 100 -9.53 -11.89 -2.04
N LEU A 101 -9.60 -11.21 -3.19
CA LEU A 101 -10.86 -10.90 -3.87
C LEU A 101 -11.53 -12.16 -4.45
N PHE A 102 -10.77 -13.02 -5.14
CA PHE A 102 -11.32 -14.17 -5.87
C PHE A 102 -11.24 -15.50 -5.12
N ILE A 103 -10.16 -15.74 -4.38
CA ILE A 103 -9.90 -17.03 -3.71
C ILE A 103 -11.07 -17.44 -2.79
N PRO A 104 -11.65 -16.55 -1.95
CA PRO A 104 -12.81 -16.87 -1.12
C PRO A 104 -13.99 -17.47 -1.89
N ALA A 105 -14.42 -16.79 -2.97
CA ALA A 105 -15.54 -17.24 -3.79
C ALA A 105 -15.20 -18.55 -4.52
N LEU A 106 -13.97 -18.71 -5.01
CA LEU A 106 -13.52 -19.95 -5.64
C LEU A 106 -13.59 -21.13 -4.67
N PHE A 107 -13.14 -20.94 -3.42
CA PHE A 107 -13.18 -21.98 -2.38
C PHE A 107 -14.59 -22.29 -1.92
N LEU A 108 -15.47 -21.29 -1.85
CA LEU A 108 -16.84 -21.48 -1.39
C LEU A 108 -17.74 -22.14 -2.43
N PHE A 109 -17.48 -21.92 -3.73
CA PHE A 109 -18.33 -22.41 -4.81
C PHE A 109 -17.63 -23.49 -5.67
N PRO A 110 -16.88 -23.17 -6.75
CA PRO A 110 -16.45 -24.20 -7.71
C PRO A 110 -15.40 -25.17 -7.15
N LEU A 111 -14.56 -24.73 -6.20
CA LEU A 111 -13.49 -25.56 -5.65
C LEU A 111 -13.90 -26.34 -4.40
N ARG A 112 -15.07 -26.06 -3.82
CA ARG A 112 -15.52 -26.62 -2.53
C ARG A 112 -15.44 -28.16 -2.49
N PRO A 113 -15.91 -28.92 -3.51
CA PRO A 113 -15.82 -30.39 -3.50
C PRO A 113 -14.39 -30.96 -3.58
N TYR A 114 -13.47 -30.19 -4.18
CA TYR A 114 -12.08 -30.61 -4.35
C TYR A 114 -11.22 -30.26 -3.14
N VAL A 115 -11.48 -29.11 -2.51
CA VAL A 115 -10.75 -28.65 -1.31
C VAL A 115 -11.15 -29.48 -0.09
N TYR A 116 -12.44 -29.79 0.05
CA TYR A 116 -12.99 -30.57 1.18
C TYR A 116 -13.35 -32.00 0.74
N PHE A 117 -12.49 -32.62 -0.07
CA PHE A 117 -12.70 -33.97 -0.61
C PHE A 117 -12.79 -35.06 0.46
N ASN A 118 -12.27 -34.77 1.67
CA ASN A 118 -12.19 -35.66 2.82
C ASN A 118 -13.43 -35.61 3.72
N PHE A 119 -14.47 -34.88 3.34
CA PHE A 119 -15.76 -34.84 4.03
C PHE A 119 -16.77 -35.78 3.38
N ASP A 120 -17.76 -36.19 4.17
CA ASP A 120 -18.88 -37.00 3.69
C ASP A 120 -19.65 -36.27 2.59
N LYS A 121 -20.06 -37.02 1.57
CA LYS A 121 -20.81 -36.50 0.41
C LYS A 121 -22.29 -36.85 0.53
N PRO A 122 -23.20 -35.95 0.10
CA PRO A 122 -22.94 -34.62 -0.46
C PRO A 122 -22.48 -33.62 0.61
N LEU A 123 -21.62 -32.67 0.20
CA LEU A 123 -21.25 -31.57 1.10
C LEU A 123 -22.50 -30.72 1.40
N PRO A 124 -22.67 -30.24 2.63
CA PRO A 124 -23.75 -29.32 2.94
C PRO A 124 -23.56 -28.00 2.20
N ASP A 125 -24.68 -27.38 1.83
CA ASP A 125 -24.69 -26.06 1.21
C ASP A 125 -24.01 -25.01 2.12
N PRO A 126 -23.37 -23.98 1.55
CA PRO A 126 -22.86 -22.85 2.32
C PRO A 126 -23.89 -22.27 3.29
N SER A 127 -23.51 -22.11 4.56
CA SER A 127 -24.38 -21.43 5.54
C SER A 127 -24.57 -19.95 5.18
N GLN A 128 -25.60 -19.31 5.75
CA GLN A 128 -25.82 -17.87 5.58
C GLN A 128 -24.61 -17.04 6.05
N PHE A 129 -23.96 -17.43 7.15
CA PHE A 129 -22.76 -16.74 7.64
C PHE A 129 -21.56 -16.94 6.72
N GLN A 130 -21.37 -18.13 6.14
CA GLN A 130 -20.32 -18.36 5.14
C GLN A 130 -20.53 -17.50 3.89
N LEU A 131 -21.76 -17.45 3.37
CA LEU A 131 -22.13 -16.59 2.25
C LEU A 131 -21.89 -15.11 2.58
N LEU A 132 -22.30 -14.68 3.78
CA LEU A 132 -22.13 -13.32 4.24
C LEU A 132 -20.66 -12.94 4.37
N VAL A 133 -19.84 -13.76 5.03
CA VAL A 133 -18.39 -13.49 5.15
C VAL A 133 -17.75 -13.43 3.77
N CYS A 134 -18.08 -14.34 2.85
CA CYS A 134 -17.58 -14.29 1.48
C CYS A 134 -17.97 -12.97 0.78
N ALA A 135 -19.23 -12.55 0.89
CA ALA A 135 -19.71 -11.30 0.30
C ALA A 135 -18.98 -10.08 0.89
N LEU A 136 -18.80 -10.02 2.21
CA LEU A 136 -18.11 -8.91 2.87
C LEU A 136 -16.61 -8.86 2.53
N LEU A 137 -15.94 -10.00 2.41
CA LEU A 137 -14.56 -10.07 1.90
C LEU A 137 -14.49 -9.52 0.47
N THR A 138 -15.41 -9.94 -0.40
CA THR A 138 -15.50 -9.41 -1.76
C THR A 138 -15.73 -7.90 -1.78
N ILE A 139 -16.69 -7.39 -1.00
CA ILE A 139 -16.97 -5.95 -0.89
C ILE A 139 -15.75 -5.19 -0.40
N HIS A 140 -15.07 -5.69 0.64
CA HIS A 140 -13.85 -5.10 1.17
C HIS A 140 -12.79 -4.96 0.07
N PHE A 141 -12.44 -6.06 -0.62
CA PHE A 141 -11.39 -6.01 -1.63
C PHE A 141 -11.80 -5.24 -2.90
N ILE A 142 -13.07 -5.25 -3.31
CA ILE A 142 -13.58 -4.36 -4.37
C ILE A 142 -13.39 -2.89 -3.98
N LYS A 143 -13.72 -2.52 -2.74
CA LYS A 143 -13.47 -1.17 -2.24
C LYS A 143 -11.98 -0.83 -2.25
N ARG A 144 -11.11 -1.74 -1.81
CA ARG A 144 -9.64 -1.55 -1.86
C ARG A 144 -9.12 -1.32 -3.27
N GLU A 145 -9.67 -2.03 -4.26
CA GLU A 145 -9.35 -1.85 -5.67
C GLU A 145 -9.84 -0.49 -6.20
N TYR A 146 -11.09 -0.15 -5.89
CA TYR A 146 -11.66 1.15 -6.22
C TYR A 146 -10.82 2.30 -5.66
N GLU A 147 -10.46 2.24 -4.37
CA GLU A 147 -9.62 3.24 -3.72
C GLU A 147 -8.23 3.32 -4.38
N THR A 148 -7.66 2.18 -4.75
CA THR A 148 -6.35 2.11 -5.44
C THR A 148 -6.36 2.80 -6.80
N VAL A 149 -7.45 2.66 -7.55
CA VAL A 149 -7.58 3.27 -8.88
C VAL A 149 -7.95 4.75 -8.77
N PHE A 150 -8.93 5.10 -7.94
CA PHE A 150 -9.60 6.41 -7.97
C PHE A 150 -9.28 7.34 -6.80
N VAL A 151 -8.84 6.82 -5.64
CA VAL A 151 -8.63 7.62 -4.42
C VAL A 151 -7.15 7.84 -4.12
N HIS A 152 -6.33 6.78 -4.18
CA HIS A 152 -4.94 6.83 -3.75
C HIS A 152 -4.05 7.68 -4.66
N ARG A 153 -3.30 8.60 -4.03
CA ARG A 153 -2.21 9.37 -4.66
C ARG A 153 -0.88 8.88 -4.11
N PHE A 154 -0.09 8.16 -4.91
CA PHE A 154 1.19 7.58 -4.47
C PHE A 154 2.34 8.61 -4.50
N SER A 155 3.26 8.55 -3.53
CA SER A 155 4.39 9.51 -3.45
C SER A 155 5.58 9.08 -4.28
N ASN A 156 5.72 7.77 -4.49
CA ASN A 156 6.68 7.20 -5.41
C ASN A 156 5.89 6.67 -6.60
N ALA A 157 6.43 6.80 -7.81
CA ALA A 157 5.78 6.26 -9.00
C ALA A 157 5.79 4.72 -8.99
N THR A 158 6.89 4.11 -8.55
CA THR A 158 7.12 2.67 -8.71
C THR A 158 7.75 1.99 -7.48
N MET A 159 7.75 0.65 -7.53
CA MET A 159 8.42 -0.28 -6.63
C MET A 159 9.27 -1.27 -7.44
N PRO A 160 10.40 -1.80 -6.91
CA PRO A 160 11.11 -2.90 -7.54
C PRO A 160 10.20 -4.12 -7.77
N ALA A 161 10.13 -4.60 -9.02
CA ALA A 161 9.15 -5.61 -9.44
C ALA A 161 9.20 -6.90 -8.59
N ARG A 162 10.41 -7.35 -8.22
CA ARG A 162 10.61 -8.54 -7.38
C ARG A 162 9.87 -8.50 -6.02
N ASN A 163 9.56 -7.31 -5.52
CA ASN A 163 8.88 -7.16 -4.24
C ASN A 163 7.39 -7.53 -4.33
N ILE A 164 6.82 -7.66 -5.54
CA ILE A 164 5.41 -7.98 -5.71
C ILE A 164 5.06 -9.33 -5.10
N VAL A 165 5.91 -10.35 -5.27
CA VAL A 165 5.71 -11.67 -4.66
C VAL A 165 5.62 -11.58 -3.14
N LYS A 166 6.50 -10.78 -2.53
CA LYS A 166 6.50 -10.59 -1.07
C LYS A 166 5.25 -9.85 -0.59
N ASN A 167 4.86 -8.78 -1.28
CA ASN A 167 3.70 -8.01 -0.85
C ASN A 167 2.39 -8.78 -1.09
N SER A 168 2.23 -9.38 -2.27
CA SER A 168 1.06 -10.18 -2.61
C SER A 168 0.99 -11.44 -1.77
N GLY A 169 2.11 -12.07 -1.45
CA GLY A 169 2.16 -13.30 -0.65
C GLY A 169 1.45 -13.17 0.70
N HIS A 170 1.57 -12.03 1.38
CA HIS A 170 0.85 -11.80 2.64
C HIS A 170 -0.68 -11.85 2.44
N TYR A 171 -1.20 -11.13 1.45
CA TYR A 171 -2.64 -11.07 1.18
C TYR A 171 -3.17 -12.38 0.58
N TRP A 172 -2.48 -12.94 -0.40
CA TRP A 172 -2.90 -14.16 -1.08
C TRP A 172 -2.87 -15.38 -0.16
N VAL A 173 -1.84 -15.50 0.68
CA VAL A 173 -1.73 -16.64 1.60
C VAL A 173 -2.62 -16.44 2.82
N LEU A 174 -2.53 -15.29 3.51
CA LEU A 174 -3.23 -15.14 4.78
C LEU A 174 -4.70 -14.76 4.62
N ALA A 175 -5.02 -13.77 3.78
CA ALA A 175 -6.41 -13.35 3.56
C ALA A 175 -7.12 -14.19 2.48
N GLY A 176 -6.39 -14.63 1.45
CA GLY A 176 -6.92 -15.52 0.42
C GLY A 176 -7.03 -16.95 0.92
N LEU A 177 -5.95 -17.71 0.86
CA LEU A 177 -5.95 -19.15 1.10
C LEU A 177 -6.34 -19.53 2.54
N ASN A 178 -5.71 -18.92 3.55
CA ASN A 178 -5.90 -19.30 4.94
C ASN A 178 -7.32 -18.97 5.45
N ILE A 179 -7.85 -17.77 5.21
CA ILE A 179 -9.25 -17.46 5.57
C ILE A 179 -10.21 -18.34 4.77
N ALA A 180 -10.03 -18.45 3.45
CA ALA A 180 -10.96 -19.21 2.62
C ALA A 180 -11.01 -20.70 3.01
N TYR A 181 -9.87 -21.32 3.29
CA TYR A 181 -9.80 -22.74 3.68
C TYR A 181 -10.47 -23.01 5.04
N TRP A 182 -10.25 -22.16 6.03
CA TRP A 182 -10.74 -22.43 7.39
C TRP A 182 -12.17 -21.95 7.62
N VAL A 183 -12.57 -20.83 7.01
CA VAL A 183 -13.91 -20.23 7.23
C VAL A 183 -14.98 -20.89 6.36
N PHE A 184 -14.62 -21.41 5.19
CA PHE A 184 -15.60 -22.04 4.28
C PHE A 184 -15.65 -23.56 4.39
N ARG A 185 -14.95 -24.13 5.38
CA ARG A 185 -15.00 -25.55 5.70
C ARG A 185 -16.42 -25.95 6.15
N PRO A 186 -16.95 -27.13 5.78
CA PRO A 186 -18.31 -27.54 6.12
C PRO A 186 -18.64 -27.58 7.62
N ASP A 187 -17.64 -27.81 8.47
CA ASP A 187 -17.72 -27.88 9.94
C ASP A 187 -17.17 -26.63 10.64
N SER A 188 -16.87 -25.57 9.88
CA SER A 188 -16.31 -24.34 10.45
C SER A 188 -17.27 -23.67 11.45
N PRO A 189 -16.76 -22.85 12.39
CA PRO A 189 -17.63 -22.04 13.25
C PRO A 189 -18.61 -21.16 12.46
N ALA A 190 -18.20 -20.64 11.30
CA ALA A 190 -19.08 -19.89 10.40
C ALA A 190 -20.19 -20.76 9.77
N ALA A 191 -19.99 -22.07 9.62
CA ALA A 191 -21.02 -22.98 9.11
C ALA A 191 -22.11 -23.25 10.16
N THR A 192 -21.75 -23.27 11.44
CA THR A 192 -22.62 -23.75 12.53
C THR A 192 -23.20 -22.64 13.40
N ILE A 193 -22.60 -21.44 13.39
CA ILE A 193 -23.05 -20.29 14.17
C ILE A 193 -24.47 -19.84 13.77
N GLN A 194 -25.30 -19.61 14.79
CA GLN A 194 -26.64 -19.03 14.67
C GLN A 194 -26.88 -18.02 15.80
N ASP A 195 -26.07 -16.96 15.80
CA ASP A 195 -26.11 -15.92 16.84
C ASP A 195 -26.43 -14.56 16.23
N SER A 196 -27.61 -14.03 16.57
CA SER A 196 -28.09 -12.73 16.07
C SER A 196 -27.25 -11.57 16.63
N PHE A 197 -26.73 -11.67 17.85
CA PHE A 197 -25.88 -10.64 18.42
C PHE A 197 -24.56 -10.56 17.64
N LEU A 198 -23.93 -11.70 17.34
CA LEU A 198 -22.71 -11.74 16.52
C LEU A 198 -22.96 -11.28 15.09
N LEU A 199 -24.13 -11.59 14.52
CA LEU A 199 -24.54 -11.08 13.20
C LEU A 199 -24.60 -9.54 13.17
N TYR A 200 -25.41 -8.95 14.05
CA TYR A 200 -25.64 -7.50 14.01
C TYR A 200 -24.41 -6.70 14.46
N SER A 201 -23.72 -7.14 15.50
CA SER A 201 -22.49 -6.48 15.95
C SER A 201 -21.38 -6.59 14.91
N GLY A 202 -21.20 -7.77 14.31
CA GLY A 202 -20.21 -8.00 13.26
C GLY A 202 -20.46 -7.13 12.02
N LEU A 203 -21.71 -7.06 11.56
CA LEU A 203 -22.10 -6.20 10.44
C LEU A 203 -21.92 -4.71 10.75
N ALA A 204 -22.35 -4.26 11.94
CA ALA A 204 -22.22 -2.87 12.34
C ALA A 204 -20.75 -2.44 12.39
N LEU A 205 -19.87 -3.27 12.97
CA LEU A 205 -18.43 -3.02 13.00
C LEU A 205 -17.81 -3.00 11.61
N PHE A 206 -18.19 -3.94 10.74
CA PHE A 206 -17.69 -3.99 9.37
C PHE A 206 -18.08 -2.73 8.58
N ILE A 207 -19.36 -2.37 8.57
CA ILE A 207 -19.85 -1.20 7.83
C ILE A 207 -19.22 0.09 8.36
N PHE A 208 -19.20 0.26 9.68
CA PHE A 208 -18.58 1.43 10.29
C PHE A 208 -17.07 1.50 9.97
N GLY A 209 -16.35 0.39 10.11
CA GLY A 209 -14.94 0.28 9.79
C GLY A 209 -14.65 0.65 8.33
N GLU A 210 -15.40 0.11 7.37
CA GLU A 210 -15.18 0.40 5.95
C GLU A 210 -15.44 1.87 5.60
N LEU A 211 -16.54 2.45 6.10
CA LEU A 211 -16.87 3.85 5.84
C LEU A 211 -15.87 4.82 6.48
N ALA A 212 -15.46 4.53 7.71
CA ALA A 212 -14.47 5.34 8.44
C ALA A 212 -13.06 5.21 7.82
N ASN A 213 -12.70 4.02 7.34
CA ASN A 213 -11.47 3.76 6.59
C ASN A 213 -11.45 4.56 5.27
N LEU A 214 -12.56 4.53 4.50
CA LEU A 214 -12.71 5.33 3.28
C LEU A 214 -12.58 6.83 3.57
N ASN A 215 -13.25 7.32 4.62
CA ASN A 215 -13.14 8.72 5.04
C ASN A 215 -11.68 9.11 5.29
N ALA A 216 -10.93 8.28 6.02
CA ALA A 216 -9.52 8.52 6.27
C ALA A 216 -8.68 8.54 4.99
N HIS A 217 -8.98 7.68 4.00
CA HIS A 217 -8.30 7.71 2.70
C HIS A 217 -8.62 8.96 1.88
N LEU A 218 -9.86 9.44 1.91
CA LEU A 218 -10.24 10.69 1.25
C LEU A 218 -9.51 11.90 1.86
N VAL A 219 -9.45 11.98 3.20
CA VAL A 219 -8.65 13.01 3.90
C VAL A 219 -7.18 12.94 3.49
N LEU A 220 -6.59 11.74 3.47
CA LEU A 220 -5.18 11.56 3.08
C LEU A 220 -4.92 11.89 1.60
N ARG A 221 -5.88 11.66 0.71
CA ARG A 221 -5.80 12.07 -0.70
C ARG A 221 -5.75 13.60 -0.82
N ASP A 222 -6.59 14.29 -0.07
CA ASP A 222 -6.76 15.74 -0.18
C ASP A 222 -5.57 16.53 0.39
N LEU A 223 -4.74 15.89 1.24
CA LEU A 223 -3.45 16.43 1.67
C LEU A 223 -2.43 16.60 0.54
N ARG A 224 -2.68 16.03 -0.64
CA ARG A 224 -1.84 16.23 -1.83
C ARG A 224 -2.69 16.84 -2.92
N ARG A 225 -2.84 18.16 -2.94
CA ARG A 225 -3.53 18.85 -4.03
C ARG A 225 -2.82 18.53 -5.37
N PRO A 226 -3.56 18.28 -6.46
CA PRO A 226 -2.96 18.05 -7.77
C PRO A 226 -2.05 19.23 -8.13
N GLY A 227 -0.80 18.96 -8.50
CA GLY A 227 0.15 20.00 -8.91
C GLY A 227 0.97 20.66 -7.78
N THR A 228 0.86 20.20 -6.52
CA THR A 228 1.70 20.71 -5.41
C THR A 228 2.50 19.61 -4.73
N THR A 229 3.71 19.93 -4.27
CA THR A 229 4.56 19.03 -3.46
C THR A 229 4.37 19.17 -1.95
N GLU A 230 3.58 20.15 -1.51
CA GLU A 230 3.29 20.37 -0.09
C GLU A 230 2.60 19.15 0.52
N ARG A 231 3.15 18.69 1.64
CA ARG A 231 2.53 17.67 2.48
C ARG A 231 1.85 18.37 3.64
N GLY A 232 0.53 18.25 3.73
CA GLY A 232 -0.20 18.73 4.91
C GLY A 232 -0.15 17.76 6.09
N ILE A 233 -0.53 18.26 7.26
CA ILE A 233 -0.79 17.43 8.45
C ILE A 233 -2.24 16.93 8.37
N PRO A 234 -2.50 15.61 8.40
CA PRO A 234 -3.87 15.10 8.41
C PRO A 234 -4.61 15.53 9.69
N SER A 235 -5.83 16.01 9.51
CA SER A 235 -6.76 16.37 10.58
C SER A 235 -8.18 15.90 10.22
N GLY A 236 -9.07 15.85 11.21
CA GLY A 236 -10.45 15.37 11.02
C GLY A 236 -10.74 14.08 11.77
N PHE A 237 -11.78 13.35 11.33
CA PHE A 237 -12.28 12.16 12.01
C PHE A 237 -11.19 11.09 12.18
N GLY A 238 -11.05 10.57 13.41
CA GLY A 238 -10.01 9.62 13.80
C GLY A 238 -8.59 10.21 13.93
N PHE A 239 -8.24 11.23 13.13
CA PHE A 239 -6.92 11.87 13.16
C PHE A 239 -6.67 12.68 14.43
N ASN A 240 -7.66 13.00 15.25
CA ASN A 240 -7.42 13.60 16.56
C ASN A 240 -7.02 12.56 17.63
N VAL A 241 -7.27 11.28 17.37
CA VAL A 241 -7.07 10.19 18.35
C VAL A 241 -5.80 9.40 18.06
N VAL A 242 -5.61 9.01 16.79
CA VAL A 242 -4.48 8.17 16.36
C VAL A 242 -3.74 8.77 15.17
N THR A 243 -2.48 8.38 14.97
CA THR A 243 -1.69 8.82 13.80
C THR A 243 -2.24 8.27 12.49
N CYS A 244 -2.63 6.99 12.46
CA CYS A 244 -3.11 6.31 11.25
C CYS A 244 -4.52 5.75 11.46
N PRO A 245 -5.57 6.59 11.43
CA PRO A 245 -6.95 6.14 11.60
C PRO A 245 -7.41 5.20 10.50
N ASN A 246 -6.87 5.31 9.28
CA ASN A 246 -7.17 4.35 8.23
C ASN A 246 -6.79 2.91 8.64
N TYR A 247 -5.66 2.71 9.33
CA TYR A 247 -5.29 1.39 9.85
C TYR A 247 -6.12 0.98 11.07
N PHE A 248 -6.53 1.93 11.91
CA PHE A 248 -7.43 1.65 13.01
C PHE A 248 -8.78 1.10 12.50
N PHE A 249 -9.41 1.82 11.58
CA PHE A 249 -10.72 1.46 11.05
C PHE A 249 -10.66 0.19 10.19
N GLU A 250 -9.53 -0.08 9.54
CA GLU A 250 -9.26 -1.38 8.92
C GLU A 250 -9.37 -2.51 9.95
N VAL A 251 -8.68 -2.39 11.11
CA VAL A 251 -8.77 -3.38 12.19
C VAL A 251 -10.22 -3.54 12.68
N VAL A 252 -10.96 -2.43 12.82
CA VAL A 252 -12.38 -2.47 13.20
C VAL A 252 -13.22 -3.27 12.19
N SER A 253 -13.02 -3.06 10.88
CA SER A 253 -13.70 -3.85 9.85
C SER A 253 -13.42 -5.35 10.02
N TRP A 254 -12.16 -5.70 10.24
CA TRP A 254 -11.75 -7.10 10.36
C TRP A 254 -12.22 -7.74 11.67
N VAL A 255 -12.35 -7.00 12.76
CA VAL A 255 -13.04 -7.50 13.96
C VAL A 255 -14.50 -7.83 13.64
N GLY A 256 -15.17 -7.06 12.79
CA GLY A 256 -16.49 -7.40 12.26
C GLY A 256 -16.51 -8.76 11.55
N ILE A 257 -15.56 -9.00 10.64
CA ILE A 257 -15.39 -10.30 9.96
C ILE A 257 -15.06 -11.42 10.97
N TYR A 258 -14.27 -11.14 12.00
CA TYR A 258 -13.95 -12.11 13.05
C TYR A 258 -15.21 -12.59 13.77
N LEU A 259 -16.11 -11.68 14.15
CA LEU A 259 -17.39 -12.05 14.78
C LEU A 259 -18.27 -12.88 13.83
N LEU A 260 -18.41 -12.42 12.57
CA LEU A 260 -19.23 -13.10 11.55
C LEU A 260 -18.67 -14.46 11.12
N SER A 261 -17.37 -14.68 11.26
CA SER A 261 -16.73 -15.98 10.98
C SER A 261 -16.83 -16.98 12.14
N GLY A 262 -17.62 -16.67 13.17
CA GLY A 262 -17.72 -17.48 14.39
C GLY A 262 -16.42 -17.45 15.20
N MET A 263 -15.77 -16.30 15.27
CA MET A 263 -14.50 -16.09 15.98
C MET A 263 -13.37 -17.02 15.49
N SER A 264 -13.29 -17.19 14.17
CA SER A 264 -12.29 -18.06 13.53
C SER A 264 -10.85 -17.65 13.87
N TRP A 265 -10.06 -18.61 14.34
CA TRP A 265 -8.62 -18.45 14.59
C TRP A 265 -7.85 -18.01 13.33
N SER A 266 -8.29 -18.44 12.15
CA SER A 266 -7.69 -18.05 10.88
C SER A 266 -7.83 -16.54 10.63
N VAL A 267 -9.01 -15.98 10.91
CA VAL A 267 -9.28 -14.54 10.80
C VAL A 267 -8.52 -13.77 11.88
N LEU A 268 -8.52 -14.26 13.12
CA LEU A 268 -7.75 -13.63 14.21
C LEU A 268 -6.25 -13.58 13.89
N PHE A 269 -5.70 -14.66 13.35
CA PHE A 269 -4.31 -14.72 12.94
C PHE A 269 -3.98 -13.65 11.87
N PHE A 270 -4.85 -13.53 10.85
CA PHE A 270 -4.70 -12.48 9.85
C PHE A 270 -4.75 -11.07 10.46
N ILE A 271 -5.71 -10.81 11.37
CA ILE A 271 -5.83 -9.52 12.08
C ILE A 271 -4.55 -9.21 12.84
N VAL A 272 -4.03 -10.16 13.62
CA VAL A 272 -2.84 -9.94 14.46
C VAL A 272 -1.63 -9.63 13.58
N VAL A 273 -1.36 -10.45 12.56
CA VAL A 273 -0.22 -10.25 11.66
C VAL A 273 -0.34 -8.91 10.92
N GLY A 274 -1.52 -8.60 10.37
CA GLY A 274 -1.78 -7.34 9.68
C GLY A 274 -1.63 -6.13 10.60
N THR A 275 -2.18 -6.19 11.81
CA THR A 275 -2.13 -5.12 12.82
C THR A 275 -0.70 -4.83 13.25
N VAL A 276 0.12 -5.86 13.52
CA VAL A 276 1.54 -5.69 13.88
C VAL A 276 2.29 -4.99 12.74
N GLN A 277 2.08 -5.43 11.50
CA GLN A 277 2.74 -4.81 10.34
C GLN A 277 2.31 -3.34 10.16
N MET A 278 1.01 -3.05 10.26
CA MET A 278 0.48 -1.69 10.19
C MET A 278 0.99 -0.81 11.33
N ALA A 279 1.12 -1.34 12.55
CA ALA A 279 1.69 -0.63 13.70
C ALA A 279 3.14 -0.21 13.44
N LEU A 280 3.96 -1.10 12.85
CA LEU A 280 5.34 -0.79 12.48
C LEU A 280 5.43 0.31 11.41
N TRP A 281 4.53 0.30 10.42
CA TRP A 281 4.44 1.35 9.41
C TRP A 281 3.96 2.68 9.99
N ALA A 282 2.96 2.65 10.83
CA ALA A 282 2.39 3.81 11.48
C ALA A 282 3.40 4.48 12.42
N LYS A 283 4.21 3.71 13.16
CA LYS A 283 5.32 4.22 13.98
C LYS A 283 6.36 4.97 13.13
N LYS A 284 6.69 4.43 11.96
CA LYS A 284 7.59 5.10 11.00
C LYS A 284 6.96 6.37 10.43
N LYS A 285 5.65 6.39 10.22
CA LYS A 285 4.90 7.57 9.76
C LYS A 285 4.87 8.66 10.83
N GLU A 286 4.57 8.31 12.08
CA GLU A 286 4.60 9.22 13.24
C GLU A 286 5.96 9.90 13.40
N ARG A 287 7.05 9.13 13.37
CA ARG A 287 8.41 9.66 13.44
C ARG A 287 8.72 10.63 12.30
N ARG A 288 8.20 10.35 11.11
CA ARG A 288 8.37 11.20 9.93
C ARG A 288 7.63 12.51 10.07
N TYR A 289 6.36 12.48 10.50
CA TYR A 289 5.58 13.71 10.73
C TYR A 289 6.24 14.62 11.77
N ARG A 290 6.74 14.07 12.87
CA ARG A 290 7.48 14.86 13.87
C ARG A 290 8.74 15.51 13.29
N LYS A 291 9.48 14.79 12.46
CA LYS A 291 10.70 15.32 11.83
C LYS A 291 10.39 16.37 10.77
N GLU A 292 9.33 16.17 10.00
CA GLU A 292 8.98 16.99 8.84
C GLU A 292 8.26 18.29 9.24
N PHE A 293 7.45 18.24 10.30
CA PHE A 293 6.60 19.37 10.70
C PHE A 293 7.02 20.05 12.02
N GLY A 294 7.98 19.49 12.76
CA GLY A 294 8.45 20.06 14.02
C GLY A 294 7.29 20.40 14.97
N ASP A 295 7.29 21.63 15.47
CA ASP A 295 6.30 22.12 16.44
C ASP A 295 4.88 22.25 15.89
N LYS A 296 4.71 22.28 14.56
CA LYS A 296 3.39 22.30 13.92
C LYS A 296 2.64 20.98 14.10
N TYR A 297 3.35 19.87 14.35
CA TYR A 297 2.76 18.56 14.56
C TYR A 297 2.74 18.18 16.04
N LYS A 298 1.54 18.15 16.63
CA LYS A 298 1.35 17.64 17.99
C LYS A 298 1.54 16.13 18.00
N ARG A 299 2.53 15.67 18.75
CA ARG A 299 2.78 14.24 18.98
C ARG A 299 1.52 13.58 19.50
N LYS A 300 1.15 12.45 18.89
CA LYS A 300 0.01 11.65 19.35
C LYS A 300 0.47 10.59 20.34
N ARG A 301 -0.41 10.31 21.31
CA ARG A 301 -0.19 9.25 22.31
C ARG A 301 -0.35 7.87 21.68
N TYR A 302 -1.29 7.74 20.75
CA TYR A 302 -1.62 6.49 20.07
C TYR A 302 -1.33 6.58 18.58
N VAL A 303 -0.81 5.51 18.01
CA VAL A 303 -0.36 5.42 16.64
C VAL A 303 -1.42 4.74 15.77
N ILE A 304 -2.04 3.66 16.27
CA ILE A 304 -3.15 2.96 15.59
C ILE A 304 -4.30 2.55 16.53
N LEU A 305 -4.05 2.07 17.75
CA LEU A 305 -5.08 1.56 18.67
C LEU A 305 -5.25 2.52 19.85
N PRO A 306 -6.37 3.26 19.94
CA PRO A 306 -6.63 4.12 21.08
C PRO A 306 -6.56 3.34 22.40
N GLY A 307 -5.85 3.87 23.39
CA GLY A 307 -5.67 3.22 24.70
C GLY A 307 -4.56 2.17 24.78
N LEU A 308 -4.09 1.65 23.64
CA LEU A 308 -3.09 0.56 23.60
C LEU A 308 -1.78 0.97 22.92
N TYR A 309 -1.85 1.47 21.68
CA TYR A 309 -0.66 1.72 20.86
C TYR A 309 -0.78 2.85 19.84
#